data_AF-A0A2V6KXH7-F1
#
_entry.id   AF-A0A2V6KXH7-F1
#
_cell.length_a   1.000
_cell.length_b   1.000
_cell.length_c   1.000
_cell.angle_alpha   90.00
_cell.angle_beta   90.00
_cell.angle_gamma   90.00
#
_symmetry.space_group_name_H-M   'P 1'
#
loop_
_entity.id
_entity.type
_entity.pdbx_description
1 polymer ?
#
loop_
_entity_poly.entity_id
_entity_poly.type
_entity_poly.pdbx_seq_one_letter_code
_entity_poly.pdbx_strand_id
1 'polypeptide(L)'
;MAEEPYNPSPIGNPSVLARRNWLQTKLVIFIGKHTPKCREMVRILSQSMDQPMPLTMRIRKRIHYLICCWCQRYEEQLRYIRDAASKFPEHADEISGHSLPPEAKERIKAKLTEQAQ
;
A
#
# COMPACT_ATOMS: atom_id res chain seq x y z
N MET A 1 -6.44 -0.14 -34.38
CA MET A 1 -6.52 -1.39 -33.60
C MET A 1 -6.65 -0.96 -32.16
N ALA A 2 -7.80 -1.18 -31.52
CA ALA A 2 -8.01 -0.75 -30.14
C ALA A 2 -7.16 -1.66 -29.24
N GLU A 3 -6.22 -1.07 -28.50
CA GLU A 3 -5.43 -1.78 -27.49
C GLU A 3 -6.36 -2.23 -26.38
N GLU A 4 -6.71 -3.52 -26.41
CA GLU A 4 -7.38 -4.20 -25.32
C GLU A 4 -6.45 -4.15 -24.10
N PRO A 5 -6.86 -3.57 -22.95
CA PRO A 5 -5.98 -3.45 -21.80
C PRO A 5 -5.62 -4.85 -21.32
N TYR A 6 -4.35 -5.22 -21.52
CA TYR A 6 -3.74 -6.45 -21.05
C TYR A 6 -4.05 -6.65 -19.55
N ASN A 7 -5.00 -7.54 -19.26
CA ASN A 7 -5.31 -7.98 -17.91
C ASN A 7 -4.90 -9.45 -17.78
N PRO A 8 -3.62 -9.73 -17.46
CA PRO A 8 -3.23 -11.10 -17.20
C PRO A 8 -3.89 -11.51 -15.88
N SER A 9 -4.96 -12.30 -15.99
CA SER A 9 -5.21 -13.27 -14.94
C SER A 9 -3.93 -14.09 -14.78
N PRO A 10 -3.34 -14.23 -13.58
CA PRO A 10 -2.09 -14.96 -13.44
C PRO A 10 -2.26 -16.36 -13.98
N ILE A 11 -1.24 -16.81 -14.71
CA ILE A 11 -1.02 -18.22 -14.95
C ILE A 11 -0.95 -18.87 -13.56
N GLY A 12 -1.95 -19.71 -13.28
CA GLY A 12 -2.23 -20.25 -11.96
C GLY A 12 -3.18 -19.40 -11.12
N ASN A 13 -4.40 -19.10 -11.59
CA ASN A 13 -5.51 -18.74 -10.68
C ASN A 13 -5.76 -19.95 -9.76
N PRO A 14 -5.26 -19.94 -8.51
CA PRO A 14 -5.47 -21.03 -7.60
C PRO A 14 -6.72 -20.61 -6.84
N SER A 15 -7.89 -20.67 -7.49
CA SER A 15 -9.09 -20.35 -6.75
C SER A 15 -9.19 -21.40 -5.63
N VAL A 16 -8.76 -21.01 -4.43
CA VAL A 16 -8.99 -21.75 -3.18
C VAL A 16 -10.51 -21.94 -2.97
N LEU A 17 -11.31 -21.17 -3.72
CA LEU A 17 -12.76 -21.22 -3.84
C LEU A 17 -13.29 -22.46 -4.58
N ALA A 18 -12.53 -23.12 -5.47
CA ALA A 18 -13.02 -24.29 -6.19
C ALA A 18 -13.23 -25.53 -5.30
N ARG A 19 -12.71 -25.52 -4.06
CA ARG A 19 -12.78 -26.65 -3.13
C ARG A 19 -13.27 -26.25 -1.73
N ARG A 20 -14.07 -25.18 -1.62
CA ARG A 20 -14.60 -24.72 -0.33
C ARG A 20 -15.90 -25.42 0.06
N ASN A 21 -15.92 -26.05 1.23
CA ASN A 21 -17.16 -26.51 1.85
C ASN A 21 -18.10 -25.30 2.05
N TRP A 22 -19.42 -25.52 2.04
CA TRP A 22 -20.42 -24.45 2.17
C TRP A 22 -20.16 -23.48 3.33
N LEU A 23 -19.67 -23.99 4.47
CA LEU A 23 -19.24 -23.19 5.62
C LEU A 23 -18.08 -22.24 5.31
N GLN A 24 -17.08 -22.69 4.56
CA GLN A 24 -15.94 -21.86 4.16
C GLN A 24 -16.37 -20.74 3.21
N THR A 25 -17.31 -21.02 2.29
CA THR A 25 -17.88 -19.99 1.41
C THR A 25 -18.65 -18.94 2.22
N LYS A 26 -19.47 -19.36 3.19
CA LYS A 26 -20.19 -18.45 4.10
C LYS A 26 -19.21 -17.58 4.91
N LEU A 27 -18.12 -18.18 5.42
CA LEU A 27 -17.09 -17.46 6.15
C LEU A 27 -16.41 -16.38 5.29
N VAL A 28 -16.09 -16.69 4.04
CA VAL A 28 -15.43 -15.74 3.12
C VAL A 28 -16.34 -14.57 2.77
N ILE A 29 -17.63 -14.85 2.51
CA ILE A 29 -18.63 -13.81 2.27
C ILE A 29 -18.79 -12.92 3.51
N PHE A 30 -18.83 -13.52 4.70
CA PHE A 30 -18.90 -12.78 5.95
C PHE A 30 -17.68 -11.87 6.15
N ILE A 31 -16.47 -12.39 5.95
CA ILE A 31 -15.23 -11.61 6.04
C ILE A 31 -15.22 -10.47 5.01
N GLY A 32 -15.62 -10.74 3.77
CA GLY A 32 -15.71 -9.72 2.73
C GLY A 32 -16.72 -8.62 3.03
N LYS A 33 -17.77 -8.90 3.81
CA LYS A 33 -18.76 -7.91 4.24
C LYS A 33 -18.26 -7.03 5.41
N HIS A 34 -17.40 -7.58 6.27
CA HIS A 34 -16.87 -6.88 7.45
C HIS A 34 -15.52 -6.20 7.23
N THR A 35 -14.84 -6.48 6.13
CA THR A 35 -13.58 -5.83 5.74
C THR A 35 -13.81 -4.80 4.62
N PRO A 36 -12.95 -3.77 4.50
CA PRO A 36 -13.01 -2.83 3.38
C PRO A 36 -12.88 -3.55 2.03
N LYS A 37 -13.52 -3.00 0.99
CA LYS A 37 -13.40 -3.54 -0.38
C LYS A 37 -11.96 -3.43 -0.87
N CYS A 38 -11.54 -4.28 -1.81
CA CYS A 38 -10.16 -4.27 -2.35
C CYS A 38 -9.72 -2.87 -2.81
N ARG A 39 -10.59 -2.12 -3.50
CA ARG A 39 -10.30 -0.74 -3.94
C ARG A 39 -10.02 0.22 -2.77
N GLU A 40 -10.74 0.06 -1.68
CA GLU A 40 -10.56 0.87 -0.47
C GLU A 40 -9.30 0.42 0.27
N MET A 41 -9.06 -0.89 0.33
CA MET A 41 -7.84 -1.47 0.91
C MET A 41 -6.58 -0.93 0.21
N VAL A 42 -6.57 -0.89 -1.12
CA VAL A 42 -5.46 -0.30 -1.90
C VAL A 42 -5.18 1.15 -1.51
N ARG A 43 -6.22 1.97 -1.34
CA ARG A 43 -6.08 3.37 -0.88
C ARG A 43 -5.53 3.45 0.53
N ILE A 44 -6.05 2.63 1.45
CA ILE A 44 -5.59 2.57 2.84
C ILE A 44 -4.12 2.15 2.89
N LEU A 45 -3.72 1.17 2.08
CA LEU A 45 -2.33 0.70 1.98
C LEU A 45 -1.42 1.81 1.48
N SER A 46 -1.79 2.51 0.41
CA SER A 46 -1.04 3.67 -0.08
C SER A 46 -0.89 4.75 0.99
N GLN A 47 -2.00 5.14 1.64
CA GLN A 47 -1.97 6.16 2.69
C GLN A 47 -1.11 5.75 3.90
N SER A 48 -1.08 4.45 4.21
CA SER A 48 -0.26 3.92 5.30
C SER A 48 1.24 3.98 5.05
N MET A 49 1.65 4.20 3.80
CA MET A 49 3.05 4.46 3.49
C MET A 49 3.45 5.84 4.03
N ASP A 50 2.55 6.81 4.05
CA ASP A 50 2.85 8.20 4.40
C ASP A 50 2.48 8.56 5.84
N GLN A 51 1.50 7.87 6.43
CA GLN A 51 1.00 8.14 7.78
C GLN A 51 0.86 6.84 8.60
N PRO A 52 1.08 6.90 9.93
CA PRO A 52 0.91 5.72 10.78
C PRO A 52 -0.54 5.24 10.77
N MET A 53 -0.74 3.97 10.41
CA MET A 53 -2.08 3.38 10.33
C MET A 53 -2.67 3.12 11.74
N PRO A 54 -3.95 3.48 11.98
CA PRO A 54 -4.68 3.14 13.20
C PRO A 54 -4.69 1.62 13.48
N LEU A 55 -4.62 1.22 14.76
CA LEU A 55 -4.56 -0.19 15.15
C LEU A 55 -5.75 -1.02 14.64
N THR A 56 -6.95 -0.43 14.63
CA THR A 56 -8.17 -1.05 14.11
C THR A 56 -8.05 -1.41 12.63
N MET A 57 -7.40 -0.56 11.84
CA MET A 57 -7.16 -0.83 10.41
C MET A 57 -6.12 -1.91 10.18
N ARG A 58 -5.12 -2.04 11.06
CA ARG A 58 -4.15 -3.15 10.98
C ARG A 58 -4.84 -4.51 11.15
N ILE A 59 -5.82 -4.59 12.05
CA ILE A 59 -6.62 -5.81 12.26
C ILE A 59 -7.47 -6.09 11.03
N ARG A 60 -8.21 -5.09 10.51
CA ARG A 60 -9.05 -5.26 9.30
C ARG A 60 -8.23 -5.70 8.09
N LYS A 61 -7.04 -5.13 7.90
CA LYS A 61 -6.09 -5.52 6.85
C LYS A 61 -5.71 -7.01 6.96
N ARG A 62 -5.30 -7.46 8.15
CA ARG A 62 -4.94 -8.87 8.40
C ARG A 62 -6.09 -9.83 8.08
N ILE A 63 -7.31 -9.48 8.47
CA ILE A 63 -8.50 -10.28 8.16
C ILE A 63 -8.75 -10.32 6.64
N HIS A 64 -8.61 -9.19 5.94
CA HIS A 64 -8.80 -9.14 4.49
C HIS A 64 -7.78 -9.99 3.72
N TYR A 65 -6.53 -10.08 4.19
CA TYR A 65 -5.50 -10.92 3.56
C TYR A 65 -5.81 -12.41 3.59
N LEU A 66 -6.61 -12.88 4.56
CA LEU A 66 -7.07 -14.28 4.60
C LEU A 66 -7.95 -14.67 3.41
N ILE A 67 -8.60 -13.69 2.78
CA ILE A 67 -9.51 -13.91 1.64
C ILE A 67 -8.99 -13.33 0.31
N CYS A 68 -7.96 -12.48 0.35
CA CYS A 68 -7.46 -11.76 -0.82
C CYS A 68 -5.93 -11.64 -0.80
N CYS A 69 -5.25 -12.55 -1.51
CA CYS A 69 -3.79 -12.54 -1.67
C CYS A 69 -3.28 -11.33 -2.49
N TRP A 70 -4.11 -10.78 -3.37
CA TRP A 70 -3.77 -9.65 -4.22
C TRP A 70 -3.46 -8.38 -3.44
N CYS A 71 -4.28 -8.08 -2.43
CA CYS A 71 -4.05 -6.91 -1.57
C CYS A 71 -2.81 -7.08 -0.69
N GLN A 72 -2.42 -8.32 -0.37
CA GLN A 72 -1.16 -8.61 0.33
C GLN A 72 0.03 -8.36 -0.61
N ARG A 73 0.00 -8.94 -1.82
CA ARG A 73 1.05 -8.73 -2.83
C ARG A 73 1.23 -7.26 -3.18
N TYR A 74 0.14 -6.50 -3.27
CA TYR A 74 0.20 -5.06 -3.51
C TYR A 74 0.92 -4.30 -2.39
N GLU A 75 0.69 -4.65 -1.12
CA GLU A 75 1.44 -4.06 0.00
C GLU A 75 2.95 -4.36 -0.11
N GLU A 76 3.31 -5.58 -0.46
CA GLU A 76 4.71 -5.97 -0.67
C GLU A 76 5.36 -5.15 -1.80
N GLN A 77 4.65 -4.95 -2.92
CA GLN A 77 5.10 -4.09 -4.02
C GLN A 77 5.29 -2.64 -3.58
N LEU A 78 4.35 -2.06 -2.83
CA LEU A 78 4.49 -0.69 -2.31
C LEU A 78 5.71 -0.53 -1.41
N ARG A 79 5.96 -1.51 -0.54
CA ARG A 79 7.15 -1.51 0.33
C ARG A 79 8.43 -1.63 -0.47
N TYR A 80 8.46 -2.51 -1.47
CA TYR A 80 9.61 -2.66 -2.36
C TYR A 80 9.92 -1.35 -3.10
N ILE A 81 8.90 -0.69 -3.68
CA ILE A 81 9.07 0.60 -4.35
C ILE A 81 9.63 1.64 -3.38
N ARG A 82 9.10 1.71 -2.15
CA ARG A 82 9.58 2.68 -1.15
C ARG A 82 11.01 2.40 -0.70
N ASP A 83 11.35 1.14 -0.46
CA ASP A 83 12.71 0.73 -0.09
C ASP A 83 13.70 1.04 -1.22
N ALA A 84 13.37 0.67 -2.46
CA ALA A 84 14.15 1.01 -3.63
C ALA A 84 14.33 2.52 -3.76
N ALA A 85 13.25 3.31 -3.69
CA ALA A 85 13.31 4.77 -3.76
C ALA A 85 14.18 5.37 -2.65
N SER A 86 14.13 4.83 -1.43
CA SER A 86 14.94 5.31 -0.30
C SER A 86 16.44 5.03 -0.45
N LYS A 87 16.82 4.06 -1.30
CA LYS A 87 18.20 3.69 -1.58
C LYS A 87 18.85 4.52 -2.70
N PHE A 88 18.13 5.46 -3.30
CA PHE A 88 18.67 6.42 -4.28
C PHE A 88 18.85 7.86 -3.74
N PRO A 89 19.40 8.11 -2.54
CA PRO A 89 19.67 9.47 -2.10
C PRO A 89 20.84 10.09 -2.88
N GLU A 90 21.79 9.29 -3.38
CA GLU A 90 23.02 9.78 -4.01
C GLU A 90 22.79 10.47 -5.36
N HIS A 91 21.70 10.14 -6.07
CA HIS A 91 21.37 10.80 -7.34
C HIS A 91 20.31 11.90 -7.18
N ALA A 92 19.70 12.07 -6.00
CA ALA A 92 18.70 13.12 -5.78
C ALA A 92 19.33 14.52 -5.88
N ASP A 93 20.54 14.69 -5.33
CA ASP A 93 21.31 15.94 -5.43
C ASP A 93 21.91 16.16 -6.83
N GLU A 94 22.26 15.11 -7.58
CA GLU A 94 22.75 15.22 -8.97
C GLU A 94 21.63 15.52 -9.98
N ILE A 95 20.45 14.92 -9.83
CA ILE A 95 19.30 15.14 -10.71
C ILE A 95 18.63 16.48 -10.42
N SER A 96 18.72 16.94 -9.17
CA SER A 96 18.07 18.16 -8.70
C SER A 96 19.16 19.18 -8.38
N GLY A 97 19.71 19.86 -9.39
CA GLY A 97 20.65 20.99 -9.24
C GLY A 97 20.12 22.19 -8.41
N HIS A 98 18.99 22.01 -7.71
CA HIS A 98 18.31 22.95 -6.86
C HIS A 98 18.23 22.38 -5.43
N SER A 99 19.35 22.45 -4.71
CA SER A 99 19.31 22.33 -3.26
C SER A 99 18.57 23.53 -2.65
N LEU A 100 17.82 23.32 -1.58
CA LEU A 100 17.16 24.40 -0.86
C LEU A 100 18.22 25.42 -0.39
N PRO A 101 18.03 26.73 -0.63
CA PRO A 101 18.93 27.73 -0.09
C PRO A 101 18.99 27.59 1.43
N PRO A 102 20.17 27.79 2.05
CA PRO A 102 20.42 27.47 3.45
C PRO A 102 19.43 28.18 4.38
N GLU A 103 19.06 29.43 4.07
CA GLU A 103 18.06 30.21 4.80
C GLU A 103 16.67 29.56 4.77
N ALA A 104 16.23 29.02 3.63
CA ALA A 104 14.95 28.32 3.52
C ALA A 104 14.96 27.03 4.34
N LYS A 105 16.10 26.31 4.34
CA LYS A 105 16.28 25.09 5.15
C LYS A 105 16.20 25.39 6.65
N GLU A 106 16.83 26.46 7.12
CA GLU A 106 16.77 26.88 8.53
C GLU A 106 15.38 27.32 8.95
N ARG A 107 14.67 28.09 8.11
CA ARG A 107 13.27 28.47 8.36
C ARG A 107 12.34 27.26 8.49
N ILE A 108 12.49 26.27 7.60
CA ILE A 108 11.72 25.02 7.65
C ILE A 108 12.06 24.26 8.95
N LYS A 109 13.34 24.15 9.30
CA LYS A 109 13.79 23.45 10.51
C LYS A 109 13.22 24.10 11.78
N ALA A 110 13.27 25.43 11.89
CA ALA A 110 12.71 26.16 13.04
C ALA A 110 11.21 25.87 13.22
N LYS A 111 10.43 25.95 12.13
CA LYS A 111 8.98 25.71 12.15
C LYS A 111 8.61 24.27 12.52
N LEU A 112 9.35 23.27 12.03
CA LEU A 112 9.12 21.87 12.40
C LEU A 112 9.44 21.60 13.88
N THR A 113 10.42 22.30 14.43
CA THR A 113 10.80 22.17 15.85
C THR A 113 9.75 22.81 16.76
N GLU A 114 9.19 23.96 16.37
CA GLU A 114 8.07 24.62 17.06
C GLU A 114 6.79 23.78 17.07
N GLN A 115 6.50 23.02 16.00
CA GLN A 115 5.30 22.17 15.90
C GLN A 115 5.42 20.83 16.64
N ALA A 116 6.64 20.42 17.00
CA ALA A 116 6.91 19.19 17.73
C ALA A 116 6.92 19.37 19.27
N GLN A 117 6.81 20.62 19.75
CA GLN A 117 6.61 21.00 21.15
C GLN A 117 5.12 21.14 21.48
#